data_AF-A0A182NVL6-F1
#
_entry.id   AF-A0A182NVL6-F1
#
_cell.length_a   1.000
_cell.length_b   1.000
_cell.length_c   1.000
_cell.angle_alpha   90.00
_cell.angle_beta   90.00
_cell.angle_gamma   90.00
#
_symmetry.space_group_name_H-M   'P 1'
#
loop_
_entity.id
_entity.type
_entity.pdbx_description
1 polymer ?
#
loop_
_entity_poly.entity_id
_entity_poly.type
_entity_poly.pdbx_seq_one_letter_code
_entity_poly.pdbx_strand_id
1 'polypeptide(L)'
;MATLKAQEMLRERFESDQTKSKGKVITIGDDKKIMMWGYDVNQHEDETLRPVNMITTKTVLASLSHSYDGPCFATSGETCHIWDESRNEPLKELKWGVDMLQEVKYNPIETSLLAACGSDRGLILYDQRETKPLRKLVMTLRSNQLSWNPMQAFHFTVANEDYNLYTYDTRYLTQPLKIHHGHVASVTSVDYSPTGREFVSGSYDKTIRIFDATKANSREVYHTKRMQHVTCVNWSMDSKYIFSGSDEMNVRVWKANAAEKLGPLQMREKNAFNYNAALKEKYAAHPAIKRIAQHRQVPKMVYNEQTKLRAARQSEKRKEENRRQNSKPGKVPYVAEAKKKVVRME
;
A
#
# COMPACT_ATOMS: atom_id res chain seq x y z
N MET A 1 9.24 -18.34 0.14
CA MET A 1 8.20 -17.65 -0.65
C MET A 1 8.90 -16.61 -1.48
N ALA A 2 9.30 -16.93 -2.72
CA ALA A 2 9.83 -15.93 -3.63
C ALA A 2 8.66 -15.02 -4.03
N THR A 3 8.59 -13.81 -3.47
CA THR A 3 7.65 -12.80 -3.95
C THR A 3 8.21 -12.24 -5.24
N LEU A 4 7.79 -12.83 -6.37
CA LEU A 4 8.05 -12.29 -7.70
C LEU A 4 7.22 -11.01 -7.83
N LYS A 5 7.80 -9.88 -7.42
CA LYS A 5 7.19 -8.55 -7.56
C LYS A 5 7.45 -8.10 -9.00
N ALA A 6 6.47 -8.33 -9.88
CA ALA A 6 6.42 -7.74 -11.21
C ALA A 6 5.69 -6.40 -11.14
N GLN A 7 6.22 -5.36 -11.78
CA GLN A 7 5.52 -4.10 -11.99
C GLN A 7 5.35 -3.90 -13.50
N GLU A 8 4.11 -3.77 -13.95
CA GLU A 8 3.75 -3.49 -15.33
C GLU A 8 3.90 -1.99 -15.63
N MET A 9 4.51 -1.66 -16.78
CA MET A 9 4.54 -0.31 -17.32
C MET A 9 3.27 -0.05 -18.15
N LEU A 10 2.32 0.73 -17.62
CA LEU A 10 1.27 1.34 -18.44
C LEU A 10 1.71 2.76 -18.83
N ARG A 11 2.42 2.88 -19.96
CA ARG A 11 2.64 4.17 -20.63
C ARG A 11 1.42 4.50 -21.51
N GLU A 12 0.43 5.21 -20.96
CA GLU A 12 -0.55 5.93 -21.80
C GLU A 12 -0.07 7.38 -21.99
N ARG A 13 0.95 7.59 -22.82
CA ARG A 13 1.16 8.91 -23.46
C ARG A 13 0.38 8.96 -24.76
N PHE A 14 -0.51 9.94 -24.90
CA PHE A 14 -1.18 10.32 -26.14
C PHE A 14 -0.16 10.94 -27.11
N GLU A 15 0.70 10.11 -27.69
CA GLU A 15 1.40 10.41 -28.95
C GLU A 15 0.80 9.51 -30.04
N SER A 16 0.34 10.16 -31.11
CA SER A 16 -0.20 9.53 -32.31
C SER A 16 0.91 8.80 -33.05
N ASP A 17 1.09 7.51 -32.77
CA ASP A 17 1.82 6.61 -33.67
C ASP A 17 1.36 5.17 -33.48
N GLN A 18 1.07 4.50 -34.60
CA GLN A 18 0.48 3.17 -34.70
C GLN A 18 1.47 2.01 -34.37
N THR A 19 2.54 2.27 -33.62
CA THR A 19 3.60 1.31 -33.26
C THR A 19 3.58 0.90 -31.77
N LYS A 20 2.39 0.93 -31.14
CA LYS A 20 2.20 0.67 -29.70
C LYS A 20 1.64 -0.71 -29.40
N SER A 21 2.47 -1.76 -29.43
CA SER A 21 2.07 -3.05 -28.83
C SER A 21 3.14 -3.76 -28.01
N LYS A 22 4.33 -3.17 -27.80
CA LYS A 22 5.40 -3.81 -27.01
C LYS A 22 5.49 -3.23 -25.60
N GLY A 23 5.00 -3.98 -24.62
CA GLY A 23 5.19 -3.72 -23.19
C GLY A 23 6.51 -4.30 -22.69
N LYS A 24 7.06 -3.73 -21.60
CA LYS A 24 8.19 -4.30 -20.87
C LYS A 24 7.79 -4.60 -19.44
N VAL A 25 8.19 -5.75 -18.92
CA VAL A 25 8.04 -6.13 -17.52
C VAL A 25 9.42 -6.36 -16.93
N ILE A 26 9.68 -5.79 -15.77
CA ILE A 26 10.90 -6.06 -15.01
C ILE A 26 10.50 -6.91 -13.81
N THR A 27 11.22 -8.02 -13.62
CA THR A 27 11.00 -8.94 -12.51
C THR A 27 12.28 -9.10 -11.71
N ILE A 28 12.12 -9.26 -10.40
CA ILE A 28 13.20 -9.56 -9.48
C ILE A 28 12.95 -10.93 -8.86
N GLY A 29 14.03 -11.68 -8.63
CA GLY A 29 14.01 -12.93 -7.88
C GLY A 29 15.03 -12.96 -6.73
N ASP A 30 14.85 -13.94 -5.85
CA ASP A 30 15.80 -14.25 -4.76
C ASP A 30 17.14 -14.79 -5.31
N ASP A 31 17.20 -15.11 -6.59
CA ASP A 31 18.38 -15.56 -7.34
C ASP A 31 19.36 -14.41 -7.68
N LYS A 32 19.14 -13.21 -7.12
CA LYS A 32 19.93 -11.99 -7.30
C LYS A 32 19.93 -11.47 -8.74
N LYS A 33 18.95 -11.85 -9.55
CA LYS A 33 18.85 -11.40 -10.94
C LYS A 33 17.70 -10.42 -11.11
N ILE A 34 17.97 -9.39 -11.91
CA ILE A 34 16.95 -8.50 -12.46
C ILE A 34 16.75 -8.93 -13.91
N MET A 35 15.54 -9.36 -14.22
CA MET A 35 15.16 -9.87 -15.53
C MET A 35 14.21 -8.90 -16.20
N MET A 36 14.53 -8.51 -17.43
CA MET A 36 13.67 -7.65 -18.24
C MET A 36 13.04 -8.47 -19.35
N TRP A 37 11.72 -8.42 -19.45
CA TRP A 37 10.92 -9.16 -20.41
C TRP A 37 10.23 -8.19 -21.34
N GLY A 38 10.31 -8.42 -22.64
CA GLY A 38 9.45 -7.76 -23.62
C GLY A 38 8.24 -8.66 -23.88
N TYR A 39 7.05 -8.10 -23.85
CA TYR A 39 5.85 -8.80 -24.29
C TYR A 39 5.14 -7.96 -25.35
N ASP A 40 4.61 -8.63 -26.37
CA ASP A 40 3.75 -8.01 -27.36
C ASP A 40 2.32 -8.46 -27.10
N VAL A 41 1.42 -7.53 -26.80
CA VAL A 41 0.02 -7.83 -26.44
C VAL A 41 -0.71 -8.51 -27.61
N ASN A 42 -0.25 -8.30 -28.84
CA ASN A 42 -0.91 -8.78 -30.06
C ASN A 42 -0.31 -10.10 -30.59
N GLN A 43 0.77 -10.62 -30.00
CA GLN A 43 1.34 -11.89 -30.41
C GLN A 43 0.72 -13.05 -29.62
N HIS A 44 0.04 -13.95 -30.32
CA HIS A 44 -0.51 -15.18 -29.74
C HIS A 44 0.60 -16.24 -29.54
N GLU A 45 0.88 -16.51 -28.27
CA GLU A 45 1.35 -17.75 -27.60
C GLU A 45 2.57 -18.57 -28.09
N ASP A 46 3.16 -18.38 -29.27
CA ASP A 46 4.12 -19.37 -29.80
C ASP A 46 5.61 -19.06 -29.63
N GLU A 47 6.01 -17.91 -29.10
CA GLU A 47 7.42 -17.64 -28.81
C GLU A 47 7.75 -17.93 -27.35
N THR A 48 8.73 -18.81 -27.11
CA THR A 48 9.36 -18.95 -25.80
C THR A 48 9.83 -17.56 -25.36
N LEU A 49 9.13 -16.93 -24.42
CA LEU A 49 9.48 -15.61 -23.90
C LEU A 49 10.88 -15.70 -23.31
N ARG A 50 11.86 -15.14 -24.02
CA ARG A 50 13.23 -14.99 -23.52
C ARG A 50 13.37 -13.61 -22.91
N PRO A 51 14.11 -13.49 -21.80
CA PRO A 51 14.40 -12.18 -21.22
C PRO A 51 15.21 -11.36 -22.22
N VAL A 52 14.80 -10.12 -22.45
CA VAL A 52 15.49 -9.14 -23.30
C VAL A 52 16.84 -8.77 -22.68
N ASN A 53 16.87 -8.63 -21.34
CA ASN A 53 18.10 -8.36 -20.61
C ASN A 53 18.07 -9.12 -19.27
N MET A 54 19.25 -9.52 -18.81
CA MET A 54 19.49 -10.17 -17.52
C MET A 54 20.65 -9.47 -16.83
N ILE A 55 20.38 -8.82 -15.70
CA ILE A 55 21.39 -8.17 -14.87
C ILE A 55 21.58 -9.00 -13.59
N THR A 56 22.82 -9.38 -13.29
CA THR A 56 23.14 -10.11 -12.06
C THR A 56 23.66 -9.13 -11.01
N THR A 57 23.05 -9.14 -9.83
CA THR A 57 23.41 -8.28 -8.70
C THR A 57 24.19 -9.05 -7.64
N LYS A 58 24.93 -8.33 -6.79
CA LYS A 58 25.76 -8.94 -5.74
C LYS A 58 24.93 -9.42 -4.54
N THR A 59 23.87 -8.67 -4.21
CA THR A 59 22.99 -8.87 -3.06
C THR A 59 21.64 -9.41 -3.49
N VAL A 60 20.90 -9.99 -2.54
CA VAL A 60 19.49 -10.35 -2.78
C VAL A 60 18.65 -9.08 -2.82
N LEU A 61 17.65 -9.06 -3.70
CA LEU A 61 16.75 -7.93 -3.89
C LEU A 61 15.36 -8.30 -3.39
N ALA A 62 14.70 -7.39 -2.66
CA ALA A 62 13.38 -7.63 -2.06
C ALA A 62 12.22 -6.97 -2.83
N SER A 63 12.49 -5.86 -3.51
CA SER A 63 11.47 -5.15 -4.26
C SER A 63 12.04 -4.33 -5.41
N LEU A 64 11.13 -4.01 -6.33
CA LEU A 64 11.34 -3.13 -7.46
C LEU A 64 10.31 -2.00 -7.41
N SER A 65 10.72 -0.80 -7.83
CA SER A 65 9.80 0.24 -8.27
C SER A 65 10.35 0.92 -9.51
N HIS A 66 9.51 1.08 -10.52
CA HIS A 66 9.84 1.88 -11.69
C HIS A 66 9.57 3.37 -11.42
N SER A 67 10.37 4.27 -12.01
CA SER A 67 10.09 5.71 -11.98
C SER A 67 8.93 6.04 -12.92
N TYR A 68 8.19 7.10 -12.62
CA TYR A 68 7.09 7.53 -13.51
C TYR A 68 7.57 8.46 -14.63
N ASP A 69 8.77 9.01 -14.49
CA ASP A 69 9.41 9.89 -15.47
C ASP A 69 10.79 9.34 -15.84
N GLY A 70 10.91 8.83 -17.07
CA GLY A 70 12.14 8.28 -17.63
C GLY A 70 12.27 6.75 -17.53
N PRO A 71 13.38 6.19 -18.06
CA PRO A 71 13.69 4.76 -18.08
C PRO A 71 14.40 4.27 -16.80
N CYS A 72 14.29 5.02 -15.69
CA CYS A 72 14.95 4.68 -14.44
C CYS A 72 14.06 3.80 -13.56
N PHE A 73 14.67 2.89 -12.81
CA PHE A 73 13.99 2.10 -11.79
C PHE A 73 14.87 1.90 -10.56
N ALA A 74 14.25 1.68 -9.41
CA ALA A 74 14.90 1.50 -8.13
C ALA A 74 14.67 0.08 -7.63
N THR A 75 15.73 -0.54 -7.11
CA THR A 75 15.67 -1.85 -6.48
C THR A 75 16.04 -1.73 -5.01
N SER A 76 15.32 -2.46 -4.16
CA SER A 76 15.62 -2.60 -2.74
C SER A 76 16.38 -3.91 -2.49
N GLY A 77 17.37 -3.85 -1.62
CA GLY A 77 18.15 -5.00 -1.14
C GLY A 77 18.79 -4.61 0.19
N GLU A 78 20.08 -4.88 0.37
CA GLU A 78 20.86 -4.28 1.47
C GLU A 78 20.91 -2.75 1.32
N THR A 79 21.04 -2.27 0.09
CA THR A 79 21.06 -0.85 -0.26
C THR A 79 20.04 -0.53 -1.35
N CYS A 80 19.61 0.73 -1.43
CA CYS A 80 18.74 1.16 -2.52
C CYS A 80 19.60 1.49 -3.75
N HIS A 81 19.43 0.74 -4.83
CA HIS A 81 20.12 1.00 -6.10
C HIS A 81 19.16 1.61 -7.10
N ILE A 82 19.61 2.64 -7.80
CA ILE A 82 18.90 3.24 -8.94
C ILE A 82 19.59 2.75 -10.21
N TRP A 83 18.80 2.24 -11.14
CA TRP A 83 19.21 1.67 -12.42
C TRP A 83 18.59 2.45 -13.56
N ASP A 84 19.23 2.36 -14.71
CA ASP A 84 18.66 2.74 -16.01
C ASP A 84 18.40 1.45 -16.80
N GLU A 85 17.29 1.37 -17.54
CA GLU A 85 16.96 0.22 -18.39
C GLU A 85 18.07 -0.10 -19.40
N SER A 86 18.80 0.93 -19.86
CA SER A 86 19.83 0.77 -20.89
C SER A 86 21.15 0.22 -20.37
N ARG A 87 21.38 0.28 -19.05
CA ARG A 87 22.68 -0.01 -18.42
C ARG A 87 22.62 -1.25 -17.55
N ASN A 88 23.72 -2.01 -17.55
CA ASN A 88 23.86 -3.21 -16.71
C ASN A 88 24.50 -2.91 -15.34
N GLU A 89 24.88 -1.66 -15.09
CA GLU A 89 25.45 -1.21 -13.82
C GLU A 89 24.51 -0.19 -13.17
N PRO A 90 24.43 -0.17 -11.82
CA PRO A 90 23.59 0.79 -11.12
C PRO A 90 24.13 2.21 -11.32
N LEU A 91 23.23 3.17 -11.58
CA LEU A 91 23.56 4.59 -11.68
C LEU A 91 24.00 5.16 -10.33
N LYS A 92 23.26 4.84 -9.28
CA LYS A 92 23.48 5.35 -7.92
C LYS A 92 23.21 4.27 -6.89
N GLU A 93 23.92 4.37 -5.78
CA GLU A 93 23.76 3.55 -4.59
C GLU A 93 23.47 4.46 -3.39
N LEU A 94 22.29 4.31 -2.80
CA LEU A 94 21.82 5.12 -1.68
C LEU A 94 21.82 4.28 -0.40
N LYS A 95 22.72 4.60 0.54
CA LYS A 95 22.89 3.89 1.81
C LYS A 95 22.49 4.75 3.01
N TRP A 96 21.77 4.16 3.96
CA TRP A 96 21.58 4.72 5.31
C TRP A 96 22.30 3.88 6.38
N GLY A 97 22.75 2.66 6.06
CA GLY A 97 23.31 1.72 7.04
C GLY A 97 22.24 0.87 7.73
N VAL A 98 21.29 0.34 6.96
CA VAL A 98 20.27 -0.62 7.42
C VAL A 98 20.55 -1.96 6.77
N ASP A 99 20.28 -3.06 7.47
CA ASP A 99 20.59 -4.41 7.00
C ASP A 99 19.83 -4.81 5.72
N MET A 100 18.54 -4.46 5.63
CA MET A 100 17.73 -4.81 4.46
C MET A 100 16.54 -3.86 4.29
N LEU A 101 16.35 -3.37 3.07
CA LEU A 101 15.14 -2.69 2.63
C LEU A 101 14.16 -3.73 2.07
N GLN A 102 12.97 -3.80 2.65
CA GLN A 102 11.91 -4.73 2.25
C GLN A 102 11.12 -4.22 1.04
N GLU A 103 10.93 -2.91 0.98
CA GLU A 103 10.26 -2.27 -0.13
C GLU A 103 10.85 -0.90 -0.44
N VAL A 104 10.81 -0.53 -1.71
CA VAL A 104 11.07 0.80 -2.26
C VAL A 104 9.93 1.13 -3.23
N LYS A 105 9.41 2.37 -3.18
CA LYS A 105 8.39 2.89 -4.09
C LYS A 105 8.68 4.33 -4.51
N TYR A 106 8.61 4.58 -5.82
CA TYR A 106 8.62 5.91 -6.39
C TYR A 106 7.31 6.63 -6.12
N ASN A 107 7.41 7.93 -5.90
CA ASN A 107 6.25 8.80 -5.86
C ASN A 107 5.73 9.04 -7.29
N PRO A 108 4.43 8.82 -7.56
CA PRO A 108 3.82 9.04 -8.86
C PRO A 108 3.79 10.51 -9.32
N ILE A 109 3.75 11.46 -8.40
CA ILE A 109 3.68 12.90 -8.74
C ILE A 109 5.08 13.51 -8.75
N GLU A 110 5.79 13.43 -7.63
CA GLU A 110 7.17 13.90 -7.52
C GLU A 110 8.13 12.77 -7.86
N THR A 111 8.36 12.57 -9.17
CA THR A 111 9.05 11.38 -9.70
C THR A 111 10.50 11.21 -9.23
N SER A 112 11.10 12.24 -8.64
CA SER A 112 12.41 12.15 -8.01
C SER A 112 12.40 11.60 -6.59
N LEU A 113 11.25 11.60 -5.91
CA LEU A 113 11.11 11.16 -4.54
C LEU A 113 10.82 9.66 -4.47
N LEU A 114 11.48 9.03 -3.51
CA LEU A 114 11.44 7.60 -3.24
C LEU A 114 11.21 7.40 -1.74
N ALA A 115 10.41 6.41 -1.38
CA ALA A 115 10.32 5.96 0.00
C ALA A 115 10.64 4.47 0.10
N ALA A 116 11.27 4.08 1.19
CA ALA A 116 11.66 2.71 1.46
C ALA A 116 11.29 2.27 2.88
N CYS A 117 10.97 0.99 3.01
CA CYS A 117 10.69 0.32 4.28
C CYS A 117 11.92 -0.52 4.67
N GLY A 118 12.55 -0.20 5.80
CA GLY A 118 13.67 -0.95 6.38
C GLY A 118 13.22 -2.08 7.31
N SER A 119 14.06 -3.10 7.46
CA SER A 119 13.88 -4.18 8.45
C SER A 119 13.95 -3.68 9.89
N ASP A 120 14.65 -2.57 10.13
CA ASP A 120 14.87 -1.94 11.43
C ASP A 120 13.67 -1.09 11.91
N ARG A 121 12.50 -1.25 11.28
CA ARG A 121 11.28 -0.46 11.50
C ARG A 121 11.39 1.00 11.02
N GLY A 122 12.46 1.32 10.28
CA GLY A 122 12.67 2.61 9.66
C GLY A 122 11.88 2.76 8.36
N LEU A 123 11.27 3.92 8.16
CA LEU A 123 10.80 4.42 6.88
C LEU A 123 11.80 5.47 6.40
N ILE A 124 12.45 5.24 5.27
CA ILE A 124 13.51 6.10 4.74
C ILE A 124 12.97 6.83 3.51
N LEU A 125 13.20 8.13 3.46
CA LEU A 125 12.94 8.95 2.27
C LEU A 125 14.25 9.17 1.52
N TYR A 126 14.21 8.93 0.22
CA TYR A 126 15.31 9.13 -0.71
C TYR A 126 14.89 10.18 -1.75
N ASP A 127 15.81 11.05 -2.15
CA ASP A 127 15.68 11.84 -3.37
C ASP A 127 16.71 11.31 -4.36
N GLN A 128 16.28 10.97 -5.58
CA GLN A 128 17.20 10.50 -6.61
C GLN A 128 18.18 11.58 -7.07
N ARG A 129 17.87 12.87 -6.86
CA ARG A 129 18.74 14.00 -7.23
C ARG A 129 19.94 14.08 -6.30
N GLU A 130 19.72 13.84 -5.01
CA GLU A 130 20.76 13.84 -3.99
C GLU A 130 21.49 12.50 -3.92
N THR A 131 22.71 12.49 -3.37
CA THR A 131 23.49 11.27 -3.13
C THR A 131 23.28 10.73 -1.72
N LYS A 132 22.88 11.60 -0.80
CA LYS A 132 22.54 11.25 0.57
C LYS A 132 21.03 11.04 0.66
N PRO A 133 20.59 10.10 1.51
CA PRO A 133 19.19 9.99 1.83
C PRO A 133 18.69 11.21 2.62
N LEU A 134 17.40 11.52 2.50
CA LEU A 134 16.82 12.74 3.06
C LEU A 134 16.55 12.63 4.56
N ARG A 135 15.71 11.67 4.95
CA ARG A 135 15.18 11.54 6.32
C ARG A 135 14.83 10.09 6.61
N LYS A 136 14.87 9.71 7.89
CA LYS A 136 14.42 8.40 8.36
C LYS A 136 13.48 8.54 9.56
N LEU A 137 12.38 7.81 9.52
CA LEU A 137 11.38 7.73 10.57
C LEU A 137 11.38 6.33 11.18
N VAL A 138 11.67 6.20 12.47
CA VAL A 138 11.66 4.89 13.15
C VAL A 138 10.33 4.69 13.89
N MET A 139 9.61 3.62 13.52
CA MET A 139 8.33 3.24 14.11
C MET A 139 8.47 2.19 15.23
N THR A 140 7.39 1.95 15.97
CA THR A 140 7.34 0.94 17.03
C THR A 140 7.54 -0.49 16.52
N LEU A 141 6.85 -0.84 15.43
CA LEU A 141 6.94 -2.10 14.71
C LEU A 141 7.26 -1.85 13.22
N ARG A 142 7.67 -2.93 12.55
CA ARG A 142 8.15 -2.90 11.17
C ARG A 142 7.02 -2.58 10.18
N SER A 143 7.35 -1.77 9.18
CA SER A 143 6.51 -1.53 8.02
C SER A 143 6.78 -2.56 6.93
N ASN A 144 5.73 -3.20 6.42
CA ASN A 144 5.84 -4.23 5.38
C ASN A 144 5.77 -3.62 3.98
N GLN A 145 4.77 -2.76 3.75
CA GLN A 145 4.54 -2.13 2.45
C GLN A 145 4.21 -0.64 2.60
N LEU A 146 4.54 0.15 1.59
CA LEU A 146 4.23 1.56 1.43
C LEU A 146 3.58 1.81 0.08
N SER A 147 2.61 2.71 0.04
CA SER A 147 2.04 3.21 -1.21
C SER A 147 1.82 4.72 -1.13
N TRP A 148 2.13 5.42 -2.22
CA TRP A 148 1.97 6.86 -2.35
C TRP A 148 0.58 7.21 -2.83
N ASN A 149 0.04 8.35 -2.39
CA ASN A 149 -1.20 8.86 -2.95
C ASN A 149 -0.93 9.46 -4.34
N PRO A 150 -1.56 8.94 -5.42
CA PRO A 150 -1.32 9.43 -6.77
C PRO A 150 -1.89 10.80 -7.08
N MET A 151 -2.72 11.37 -6.19
CA MET A 151 -3.27 12.73 -6.33
C MET A 151 -2.67 13.73 -5.32
N GLN A 152 -2.01 13.24 -4.26
CA GLN A 152 -1.42 14.09 -3.23
C GLN A 152 0.04 13.69 -3.00
N ALA A 153 0.96 14.43 -3.61
CA ALA A 153 2.38 14.06 -3.70
C ALA A 153 3.05 13.79 -2.34
N PHE A 154 2.68 14.54 -1.31
CA PHE A 154 3.34 14.44 0.00
C PHE A 154 2.71 13.42 0.93
N HIS A 155 1.63 12.75 0.51
CA HIS A 155 0.93 11.77 1.34
C HIS A 155 1.26 10.36 0.90
N PHE A 156 1.66 9.53 1.85
CA PHE A 156 1.80 8.10 1.64
C PHE A 156 1.22 7.34 2.82
N THR A 157 0.77 6.11 2.56
CA THR A 157 0.25 5.22 3.57
C THR A 157 1.14 3.99 3.68
N VAL A 158 1.38 3.58 4.92
CA VAL A 158 2.25 2.46 5.26
C VAL A 158 1.43 1.37 5.93
N ALA A 159 1.57 0.16 5.42
CA ALA A 159 1.13 -1.08 6.04
C ALA A 159 2.15 -1.52 7.09
N ASN A 160 1.71 -1.67 8.34
CA ASN A 160 2.58 -2.05 9.45
C ASN A 160 2.16 -3.39 10.06
N GLU A 161 3.11 -4.05 10.71
CA GLU A 161 2.88 -5.25 11.51
C GLU A 161 1.98 -5.01 12.72
N ASP A 162 1.87 -3.77 13.19
CA ASP A 162 0.98 -3.28 14.26
C ASP A 162 -0.54 -3.41 13.95
N TYR A 163 -0.90 -4.15 12.90
CA TYR A 163 -2.27 -4.35 12.38
C TYR A 163 -2.96 -3.06 11.87
N ASN A 164 -2.26 -1.93 11.94
CA ASN A 164 -2.78 -0.63 11.53
C ASN A 164 -2.06 -0.17 10.27
N LEU A 165 -2.70 0.77 9.57
CA LEU A 165 -2.06 1.54 8.53
C LEU A 165 -1.87 2.98 8.99
N TYR A 166 -0.80 3.60 8.54
CA TYR A 166 -0.42 4.95 8.93
C TYR A 166 -0.26 5.81 7.69
N THR A 167 -1.07 6.87 7.59
CA THR A 167 -0.88 7.89 6.55
C THR A 167 0.00 8.99 7.09
N TYR A 168 1.09 9.30 6.40
CA TYR A 168 2.06 10.33 6.75
C TYR A 168 2.08 11.46 5.72
N ASP A 169 2.46 12.66 6.17
CA ASP A 169 2.94 13.74 5.31
C ASP A 169 4.47 13.71 5.31
N THR A 170 5.11 13.68 4.15
CA THR A 170 6.58 13.69 4.04
C THR A 170 7.22 14.91 4.68
N ARG A 171 6.50 16.04 4.73
CA ARG A 171 6.99 17.29 5.33
C ARG A 171 6.98 17.22 6.85
N TYR A 172 5.98 16.53 7.42
CA TYR A 172 5.72 16.45 8.85
C TYR A 172 5.64 14.99 9.33
N LEU A 173 6.79 14.34 9.46
CA LEU A 173 6.90 12.92 9.85
C LEU A 173 6.81 12.68 11.37
N THR A 174 6.70 13.72 12.20
CA THR A 174 6.70 13.57 13.68
C THR A 174 5.46 12.86 14.21
N GLN A 175 4.36 12.91 13.46
CA GLN A 175 3.12 12.22 13.77
C GLN A 175 2.41 11.82 12.47
N PRO A 176 1.73 10.66 12.42
CA PRO A 176 0.88 10.32 11.29
C PRO A 176 -0.30 11.29 11.20
N LEU A 177 -0.70 11.62 9.97
CA LEU A 177 -1.94 12.37 9.69
C LEU A 177 -3.17 11.57 10.12
N LYS A 178 -3.15 10.26 9.85
CA LYS A 178 -4.23 9.34 10.18
C LYS A 178 -3.70 7.96 10.52
N ILE A 179 -4.34 7.34 11.50
CA ILE A 179 -4.17 5.92 11.79
C ILE A 179 -5.45 5.21 11.37
N HIS A 180 -5.30 4.21 10.51
CA HIS A 180 -6.37 3.39 10.00
C HIS A 180 -6.39 2.06 10.75
N HIS A 181 -7.53 1.78 11.36
CA HIS A 181 -7.73 0.62 12.21
C HIS A 181 -8.78 -0.27 11.58
N GLY A 182 -8.59 -1.57 11.71
CA GLY A 182 -9.57 -2.53 11.24
C GLY A 182 -9.01 -3.93 11.23
N HIS A 183 -7.74 -4.09 10.83
CA HIS A 183 -7.09 -5.38 10.83
C HIS A 183 -6.80 -5.91 12.22
N VAL A 184 -6.69 -7.23 12.22
CA VAL A 184 -6.54 -8.06 13.41
C VAL A 184 -5.18 -8.76 13.40
N ALA A 185 -4.56 -8.89 12.24
CA ALA A 185 -3.21 -9.39 12.06
C ALA A 185 -2.40 -8.41 11.19
N SER A 186 -1.11 -8.73 10.98
CA SER A 186 -0.15 -7.90 10.26
C SER A 186 -0.73 -7.46 8.90
N VAL A 187 -0.59 -6.18 8.57
CA VAL A 187 -0.99 -5.66 7.25
C VAL A 187 0.18 -5.90 6.31
N THR A 188 -0.04 -6.74 5.31
CA THR A 188 0.99 -7.22 4.39
C THR A 188 1.18 -6.26 3.23
N SER A 189 0.08 -5.70 2.73
CA SER A 189 0.09 -4.88 1.52
C SER A 189 -0.87 -3.70 1.57
N VAL A 190 -0.52 -2.63 0.85
CA VAL A 190 -1.36 -1.43 0.70
C VAL A 190 -1.22 -0.87 -0.71
N ASP A 191 -2.32 -0.41 -1.29
CA ASP A 191 -2.30 0.30 -2.57
C ASP A 191 -3.37 1.37 -2.67
N TYR A 192 -3.06 2.48 -3.36
CA TYR A 192 -3.94 3.62 -3.50
C TYR A 192 -4.83 3.52 -4.73
N SER A 193 -6.01 4.16 -4.66
CA SER A 193 -6.82 4.38 -5.85
C SER A 193 -6.07 5.30 -6.78
N PRO A 194 -6.17 5.12 -8.10
CA PRO A 194 -5.79 6.16 -9.06
C PRO A 194 -6.46 7.50 -8.76
N THR A 195 -7.65 7.48 -8.13
CA THR A 195 -8.35 8.71 -7.70
C THR A 195 -7.77 9.36 -6.44
N GLY A 196 -6.89 8.67 -5.71
CA GLY A 196 -6.26 9.14 -4.46
C GLY A 196 -7.19 9.32 -3.25
N ARG A 197 -8.49 9.05 -3.40
CA ARG A 197 -9.51 9.27 -2.35
C ARG A 197 -9.63 8.11 -1.37
N GLU A 198 -9.36 6.92 -1.83
CA GLU A 198 -9.40 5.73 -1.01
C GLU A 198 -8.14 4.89 -1.29
N PHE A 199 -7.83 4.00 -0.36
CA PHE A 199 -6.76 3.01 -0.48
C PHE A 199 -7.30 1.64 -0.06
N VAL A 200 -6.61 0.61 -0.48
CA VAL A 200 -6.92 -0.78 -0.22
C VAL A 200 -5.78 -1.41 0.55
N SER A 201 -6.12 -2.38 1.37
CA SER A 201 -5.14 -3.06 2.21
C SER A 201 -5.43 -4.55 2.30
N GLY A 202 -4.37 -5.34 2.20
CA GLY A 202 -4.36 -6.77 2.42
C GLY A 202 -3.71 -7.09 3.76
N SER A 203 -4.20 -8.12 4.42
CA SER A 203 -3.63 -8.55 5.69
C SER A 203 -3.53 -10.06 5.80
N TYR A 204 -2.64 -10.45 6.70
CA TYR A 204 -2.48 -11.80 7.17
C TYR A 204 -3.75 -12.33 7.88
N ASP A 205 -4.73 -11.50 8.22
CA ASP A 205 -6.01 -11.92 8.80
C ASP A 205 -7.00 -12.52 7.77
N LYS A 206 -6.55 -12.72 6.52
CA LYS A 206 -7.34 -13.28 5.40
C LYS A 206 -8.46 -12.36 4.95
N THR A 207 -8.32 -11.07 5.19
CA THR A 207 -9.28 -10.06 4.76
C THR A 207 -8.61 -8.96 3.95
N ILE A 208 -9.39 -8.42 3.03
CA ILE A 208 -9.05 -7.21 2.28
C ILE A 208 -9.95 -6.11 2.84
N ARG A 209 -9.37 -4.96 3.17
CA ARG A 209 -10.14 -3.81 3.64
C ARG A 209 -9.94 -2.63 2.72
N ILE A 210 -11.04 -1.97 2.41
CA ILE A 210 -11.06 -0.72 1.66
C ILE A 210 -11.23 0.42 2.67
N PHE A 211 -10.40 1.43 2.56
CA PHE A 211 -10.39 2.59 3.44
C PHE A 211 -10.52 3.87 2.63
N ASP A 212 -11.30 4.80 3.15
CA ASP A 212 -11.27 6.19 2.70
C ASP A 212 -10.04 6.86 3.30
N ALA A 213 -9.25 7.58 2.49
CA ALA A 213 -8.00 8.21 2.93
C ALA A 213 -8.22 9.16 4.12
N THR A 214 -9.44 9.70 4.25
CA THR A 214 -9.81 10.64 5.32
C THR A 214 -10.33 9.97 6.60
N LYS A 215 -10.77 8.71 6.53
CA LYS A 215 -11.47 8.01 7.63
C LYS A 215 -10.59 6.94 8.25
N ALA A 216 -10.62 6.84 9.58
CA ALA A 216 -9.83 5.87 10.33
C ALA A 216 -10.36 4.42 10.27
N ASN A 217 -11.60 4.20 9.84
CA ASN A 217 -12.24 2.88 9.80
C ASN A 217 -12.46 2.45 8.36
N SER A 218 -12.41 1.13 8.13
CA SER A 218 -12.67 0.55 6.82
C SER A 218 -14.10 0.83 6.35
N ARG A 219 -14.24 1.18 5.07
CA ARG A 219 -15.52 1.28 4.36
C ARG A 219 -16.12 -0.11 4.14
N GLU A 220 -15.31 -1.03 3.62
CA GLU A 220 -15.73 -2.39 3.28
C GLU A 220 -14.65 -3.42 3.66
N VAL A 221 -15.10 -4.66 3.84
CA VAL A 221 -14.26 -5.82 4.15
C VAL A 221 -14.64 -6.93 3.19
N TYR A 222 -13.67 -7.46 2.45
CA TYR A 222 -13.83 -8.65 1.63
C TYR A 222 -13.11 -9.83 2.25
N HIS A 223 -13.82 -10.97 2.25
CA HIS A 223 -13.30 -12.24 2.69
C HIS A 223 -14.03 -13.37 1.96
N THR A 224 -13.35 -14.50 1.82
CA THR A 224 -13.94 -15.74 1.32
C THR A 224 -13.42 -16.87 2.19
N LYS A 225 -14.23 -17.93 2.43
CA LYS A 225 -13.83 -19.08 3.26
C LYS A 225 -12.55 -19.77 2.77
N ARG A 226 -12.34 -19.82 1.45
CA ARG A 226 -11.15 -20.40 0.82
C ARG A 226 -9.93 -19.48 0.90
N MET A 227 -10.15 -18.18 1.06
CA MET A 227 -9.10 -17.18 1.03
C MET A 227 -8.16 -17.35 2.23
N GLN A 228 -6.87 -17.52 1.94
CA GLN A 228 -5.82 -17.58 2.96
C GLN A 228 -5.20 -16.20 3.16
N HIS A 229 -3.96 -16.15 3.64
CA HIS A 229 -3.28 -14.89 3.90
C HIS A 229 -3.12 -14.10 2.60
N VAL A 230 -3.52 -12.83 2.64
CA VAL A 230 -3.40 -11.94 1.49
C VAL A 230 -1.97 -11.40 1.48
N THR A 231 -1.23 -11.61 0.41
CA THR A 231 0.19 -11.22 0.32
C THR A 231 0.38 -9.91 -0.43
N CYS A 232 -0.40 -9.70 -1.48
CA CYS A 232 -0.38 -8.48 -2.28
C CYS A 232 -1.79 -8.06 -2.65
N VAL A 233 -1.99 -6.75 -2.75
CA VAL A 233 -3.24 -6.17 -3.23
C VAL A 233 -2.91 -4.93 -4.04
N ASN A 234 -3.52 -4.81 -5.21
CA ASN A 234 -3.37 -3.66 -6.10
C ASN A 234 -4.74 -3.13 -6.53
N TRP A 235 -4.80 -1.83 -6.80
CA TRP A 235 -5.94 -1.18 -7.41
C TRP A 235 -5.81 -1.20 -8.93
N SER A 236 -6.90 -1.47 -9.64
CA SER A 236 -6.97 -1.25 -11.08
C SER A 236 -6.89 0.24 -11.44
N MET A 237 -6.31 0.56 -12.60
CA MET A 237 -6.17 1.94 -13.08
C MET A 237 -7.51 2.62 -13.38
N ASP A 238 -8.57 1.86 -13.64
CA ASP A 238 -9.94 2.38 -13.79
C ASP A 238 -10.62 2.69 -12.44
N SER A 239 -9.94 2.44 -11.31
CA SER A 239 -10.42 2.57 -9.93
C SER A 239 -11.62 1.70 -9.54
N LYS A 240 -12.10 0.81 -10.41
CA LYS A 240 -13.32 0.02 -10.19
C LYS A 240 -13.07 -1.38 -9.65
N TYR A 241 -11.87 -1.90 -9.80
CA TYR A 241 -11.53 -3.26 -9.41
C TYR A 241 -10.32 -3.28 -8.48
N ILE A 242 -10.25 -4.34 -7.69
CA ILE A 242 -9.17 -4.61 -6.76
C ILE A 242 -8.67 -6.01 -7.05
N PHE A 243 -7.37 -6.14 -7.24
CA PHE A 243 -6.69 -7.41 -7.43
C PHE A 243 -6.09 -7.85 -6.11
N SER A 244 -6.30 -9.09 -5.72
CA SER A 244 -5.68 -9.67 -4.52
C SER A 244 -4.94 -10.95 -4.86
N GLY A 245 -3.67 -11.03 -4.47
CA GLY A 245 -2.90 -12.26 -4.42
C GLY A 245 -2.95 -12.85 -3.01
N SER A 246 -3.21 -14.16 -2.94
CA SER A 246 -3.31 -14.93 -1.70
C SER A 246 -2.27 -16.05 -1.70
N ASP A 247 -1.88 -16.50 -0.52
CA ASP A 247 -0.97 -17.65 -0.33
C ASP A 247 -1.48 -18.95 -0.97
N GLU A 248 -2.77 -19.03 -1.29
CA GLU A 248 -3.38 -20.17 -1.97
C GLU A 248 -3.12 -20.20 -3.50
N MET A 249 -2.18 -19.39 -4.00
CA MET A 249 -1.79 -19.28 -5.41
C MET A 249 -2.88 -18.73 -6.35
N ASN A 250 -4.01 -18.26 -5.81
CA ASN A 250 -5.08 -17.66 -6.59
C ASN A 250 -4.95 -16.13 -6.61
N VAL A 251 -5.11 -15.55 -7.80
CA VAL A 251 -5.39 -14.11 -7.97
C VAL A 251 -6.90 -13.94 -8.06
N ARG A 252 -7.46 -13.02 -7.26
CA ARG A 252 -8.89 -12.69 -7.30
C ARG A 252 -9.10 -11.24 -7.68
N VAL A 253 -10.20 -11.00 -8.40
CA VAL A 253 -10.69 -9.68 -8.77
C VAL A 253 -11.94 -9.37 -7.97
N TRP A 254 -11.96 -8.21 -7.33
CA TRP A 254 -13.08 -7.70 -6.57
C TRP A 254 -13.54 -6.40 -7.18
N LYS A 255 -14.83 -6.06 -7.04
CA LYS A 255 -15.28 -4.69 -7.29
C LYS A 255 -14.81 -3.80 -6.15
N ALA A 256 -14.34 -2.60 -6.45
CA ALA A 256 -14.11 -1.59 -5.43
C ALA A 256 -15.42 -1.25 -4.73
N ASN A 257 -16.48 -0.91 -5.47
CA ASN A 257 -17.81 -0.70 -4.93
C ASN A 257 -18.70 -1.94 -5.18
N ALA A 258 -18.98 -2.71 -4.12
CA ALA A 258 -19.74 -3.95 -4.23
C ALA A 258 -21.15 -3.77 -4.85
N ALA A 259 -21.78 -2.62 -4.61
CA ALA A 259 -23.15 -2.34 -5.07
C ALA A 259 -23.21 -1.81 -6.51
N GLU A 260 -22.07 -1.47 -7.11
CA GLU A 260 -22.02 -0.93 -8.47
C GLU A 260 -22.32 -2.03 -9.51
N LYS A 261 -23.23 -1.72 -10.44
CA LYS A 261 -23.55 -2.62 -11.56
C LYS A 261 -22.41 -2.61 -12.58
N LEU A 262 -22.17 -3.76 -13.20
CA LEU A 262 -21.21 -3.87 -14.29
C LEU A 262 -21.85 -3.48 -15.61
N GLY A 263 -21.06 -2.91 -16.51
CA GLY A 263 -21.49 -2.52 -17.85
C GLY A 263 -22.11 -1.11 -17.94
N PRO A 264 -22.54 -0.71 -19.14
CA PRO A 264 -23.14 0.60 -19.37
C PRO A 264 -24.53 0.68 -18.72
N LEU A 265 -24.74 1.67 -17.85
CA LEU A 265 -26.06 1.96 -17.28
C LEU A 265 -26.81 2.97 -18.15
N GLN A 266 -28.13 2.80 -18.27
CA GLN A 266 -28.99 3.83 -18.83
C GLN A 266 -29.00 5.08 -17.93
N MET A 267 -29.20 6.27 -18.52
CA MET A 267 -29.15 7.54 -17.80
C MET A 267 -30.13 7.60 -16.62
N ARG A 268 -31.34 7.05 -16.78
CA ARG A 268 -32.34 6.96 -15.70
C ARG A 268 -31.84 6.13 -14.51
N GLU A 269 -31.22 4.98 -14.78
CA GLU A 269 -30.66 4.12 -13.75
C GLU A 269 -29.48 4.79 -13.04
N LYS A 270 -28.59 5.43 -13.79
CA LYS A 270 -27.45 6.17 -13.25
C LYS A 270 -27.90 7.32 -12.34
N ASN A 271 -28.91 8.08 -12.77
CA ASN A 271 -29.47 9.16 -11.96
C ASN A 271 -30.13 8.64 -10.68
N ALA A 272 -30.88 7.54 -10.76
CA ALA A 272 -31.48 6.91 -9.58
C ALA A 272 -30.41 6.41 -8.60
N PHE A 273 -29.33 5.81 -9.11
CA PHE A 273 -28.20 5.37 -8.29
C PHE A 273 -27.52 6.56 -7.57
N ASN A 274 -27.23 7.64 -8.30
CA ASN A 274 -26.62 8.85 -7.75
C ASN A 274 -27.53 9.52 -6.71
N TYR A 275 -28.83 9.62 -6.99
CA TYR A 275 -29.81 10.15 -6.04
C TYR A 275 -29.84 9.34 -4.74
N ASN A 276 -29.87 8.01 -4.85
CA ASN A 276 -29.84 7.12 -3.68
C ASN A 276 -28.52 7.22 -2.90
N ALA A 277 -27.39 7.39 -3.58
CA ALA A 277 -26.09 7.60 -2.94
C ALA A 277 -26.07 8.92 -2.15
N ALA A 278 -26.52 10.03 -2.75
CA ALA A 278 -26.64 11.32 -2.09
C ALA A 278 -27.61 11.28 -0.89
N LEU A 279 -28.71 10.54 -1.01
CA LEU A 279 -29.68 10.37 0.08
C LEU A 279 -29.08 9.60 1.26
N LYS A 280 -28.31 8.53 0.97
CA LYS A 280 -27.59 7.77 2.00
C LYS A 280 -26.55 8.63 2.72
N GLU A 281 -25.86 9.50 2.00
CA GLU A 281 -24.89 10.44 2.58
C GLU A 281 -25.59 11.47 3.47
N LYS A 282 -26.66 12.11 2.96
CA LYS A 282 -27.46 13.10 3.70
C LYS A 282 -28.00 12.55 5.03
N TYR A 283 -28.46 11.30 5.04
CA TYR A 283 -29.02 10.66 6.24
C TYR A 283 -28.06 9.67 6.93
N ALA A 284 -26.76 9.73 6.64
CA ALA A 284 -25.76 8.81 7.20
C ALA A 284 -25.66 8.87 8.74
N ALA A 285 -26.02 10.01 9.34
CA ALA A 285 -25.99 10.21 10.79
C ALA A 285 -27.13 9.48 11.53
N HIS A 286 -28.24 9.14 10.83
CA HIS A 286 -29.39 8.51 11.48
C HIS A 286 -29.01 7.12 12.04
N PRO A 287 -29.30 6.80 13.32
CA PRO A 287 -28.78 5.59 13.98
C PRO A 287 -29.14 4.29 13.27
N ALA A 288 -30.39 4.17 12.77
CA ALA A 288 -30.82 2.96 12.07
C ALA A 288 -30.09 2.77 10.73
N ILE A 289 -29.89 3.87 9.98
CA ILE A 289 -29.19 3.86 8.69
C ILE A 289 -27.71 3.55 8.92
N LYS A 290 -27.09 4.22 9.89
CA LYS A 290 -25.70 4.00 10.28
C LYS A 290 -25.45 2.54 10.69
N ARG A 291 -26.33 1.96 11.51
CA ARG A 291 -26.22 0.55 11.94
C ARG A 291 -26.28 -0.40 10.74
N ILE A 292 -27.22 -0.20 9.83
CA ILE A 292 -27.37 -1.04 8.63
C ILE A 292 -26.16 -0.88 7.71
N ALA A 293 -25.71 0.36 7.47
CA ALA A 293 -24.58 0.66 6.60
C ALA A 293 -23.25 0.10 7.14
N GLN A 294 -23.05 0.13 8.47
CA GLN A 294 -21.84 -0.38 9.13
C GLN A 294 -21.86 -1.89 9.34
N HIS A 295 -23.02 -2.55 9.24
CA HIS A 295 -23.12 -3.99 9.46
C HIS A 295 -22.45 -4.75 8.31
N ARG A 296 -21.36 -5.45 8.63
CA ARG A 296 -20.65 -6.37 7.74
C ARG A 296 -20.41 -7.68 8.45
N GLN A 297 -20.70 -8.79 7.78
CA GLN A 297 -20.41 -10.11 8.29
C GLN A 297 -18.93 -10.41 8.08
N VAL A 298 -18.22 -10.71 9.16
CA VAL A 298 -16.81 -11.14 9.13
C VAL A 298 -16.69 -12.58 9.65
N PRO A 299 -15.63 -13.32 9.27
CA PRO A 299 -15.41 -14.66 9.79
C PRO A 299 -15.33 -14.68 11.32
N LYS A 300 -15.80 -15.76 11.95
CA LYS A 300 -15.84 -15.90 13.42
C LYS A 300 -14.46 -15.67 14.07
N MET A 301 -13.39 -16.16 13.45
CA MET A 301 -12.02 -15.95 13.93
C MET A 301 -11.66 -14.46 13.97
N VAL A 302 -11.92 -13.72 12.89
CA VAL A 302 -11.66 -12.28 12.80
C VAL A 302 -12.53 -11.51 13.79
N TYR A 303 -13.80 -11.88 13.93
CA TYR A 303 -14.70 -11.26 14.90
C TYR A 303 -14.19 -11.41 16.34
N ASN A 304 -13.82 -12.63 16.74
CA ASN A 304 -13.35 -12.93 18.09
C ASN A 304 -12.04 -12.23 18.42
N GLU A 305 -11.11 -12.17 17.47
CA GLU A 305 -9.85 -11.46 17.69
C GLU A 305 -10.05 -9.94 17.68
N GLN A 306 -10.98 -9.41 16.88
CA GLN A 306 -11.35 -7.99 16.93
C GLN A 306 -11.96 -7.60 18.29
N THR A 307 -12.80 -8.46 18.89
CA THR A 307 -13.37 -8.20 20.22
C THR A 307 -12.30 -8.24 21.30
N LYS A 308 -11.37 -9.21 21.26
CA LYS A 308 -10.20 -9.26 22.14
C LYS A 308 -9.35 -8.00 22.02
N LEU A 309 -9.04 -7.58 20.79
CA LEU A 309 -8.21 -6.40 20.53
C LEU A 309 -8.88 -5.11 21.00
N ARG A 310 -10.20 -4.97 20.82
CA ARG A 310 -10.98 -3.86 21.36
C ARG A 310 -10.97 -3.86 22.90
N ALA A 311 -11.14 -5.02 23.53
CA ALA A 311 -11.12 -5.15 24.99
C ALA A 311 -9.72 -4.82 25.56
N ALA A 312 -8.64 -5.29 24.91
CA ALA A 312 -7.27 -4.97 25.27
C ALA A 312 -7.02 -3.46 25.21
N ARG A 313 -7.38 -2.80 24.09
CA ARG A 313 -7.23 -1.35 23.92
C ARG A 313 -8.00 -0.55 24.96
N GLN A 314 -9.24 -0.94 25.28
CA GLN A 314 -10.03 -0.30 26.34
C GLN A 314 -9.39 -0.48 27.72
N SER A 315 -8.84 -1.67 28.00
CA SER A 315 -8.14 -1.96 29.24
C SER A 315 -6.87 -1.12 29.38
N GLU A 316 -6.07 -0.98 28.33
CA GLU A 316 -4.88 -0.12 28.30
C GLU A 316 -5.23 1.35 28.50
N LYS A 317 -6.24 1.86 27.78
CA LYS A 317 -6.70 3.25 27.92
C LYS A 317 -7.14 3.54 29.36
N ARG A 318 -7.90 2.63 29.97
CA ARG A 318 -8.32 2.73 31.38
C ARG A 318 -7.13 2.68 32.33
N LYS A 319 -6.13 1.82 32.09
CA LYS A 319 -4.91 1.75 32.91
C LYS A 319 -4.11 3.07 32.84
N GLU A 320 -3.98 3.66 31.65
CA GLU A 320 -3.31 4.95 31.48
C GLU A 320 -4.07 6.09 32.16
N GLU A 321 -5.40 6.09 32.06
CA GLU A 321 -6.26 7.07 32.69
C GLU A 321 -6.19 6.99 34.22
N ASN A 322 -6.30 5.78 34.78
CA ASN A 322 -6.13 5.54 36.21
C ASN A 322 -4.74 5.98 36.69
N ARG A 323 -3.68 5.68 35.91
CA ARG A 323 -2.32 6.12 36.22
C ARG A 323 -2.22 7.64 36.25
N ARG A 324 -2.88 8.34 35.32
CA ARG A 324 -2.90 9.80 35.27
C ARG A 324 -3.63 10.39 36.49
N GLN A 325 -4.82 9.87 36.80
CA GLN A 325 -5.64 10.33 37.92
C GLN A 325 -4.94 10.12 39.27
N ASN A 326 -4.23 9.00 39.45
CA ASN A 326 -3.52 8.67 40.70
C ASN A 326 -2.10 9.26 40.78
N SER A 327 -1.63 9.94 39.73
CA SER A 327 -0.31 10.58 39.72
C SER A 327 -0.41 12.05 40.11
N LYS A 328 0.68 12.63 40.64
CA LYS A 328 0.76 14.07 40.86
C LYS A 328 0.42 14.82 39.57
N PRO A 329 -0.36 15.93 39.61
CA PRO A 329 -0.66 16.73 38.44
C PRO A 329 0.61 17.04 37.63
N GLY A 330 0.57 16.77 36.32
CA GLY A 330 1.69 17.00 35.40
C GLY A 330 2.75 15.90 35.32
N LYS A 331 2.75 14.90 36.23
CA LYS A 331 3.75 13.80 36.20
C LYS A 331 3.57 12.87 35.00
N VAL A 332 2.34 12.65 34.54
CA VAL A 332 2.02 11.80 33.39
C VAL A 332 1.22 12.61 32.36
N PRO A 333 1.88 13.27 31.39
CA PRO A 333 1.19 14.06 30.37
C PRO A 333 0.38 13.18 29.42
N TYR A 334 -0.68 13.75 28.84
CA TYR A 334 -1.42 13.09 27.76
C TYR A 334 -0.62 13.16 26.46
N VAL A 335 -0.17 12.01 25.99
CA VAL A 335 0.45 11.87 24.67
C VAL A 335 -0.59 11.28 23.72
N ALA A 336 -0.86 11.98 22.63
CA ALA A 336 -1.75 11.48 21.58
C ALA A 336 -1.23 10.15 21.01
N GLU A 337 -2.13 9.20 20.72
CA GLU A 337 -1.77 7.87 20.19
C GLU A 337 -0.91 7.97 18.92
N ALA A 338 -1.18 8.95 18.06
CA ALA A 338 -0.39 9.25 16.86
C ALA A 338 1.10 9.49 17.17
N LYS A 339 1.41 10.28 18.20
CA LYS A 339 2.80 10.59 18.58
C LYS A 339 3.49 9.40 19.23
N LYS A 340 2.77 8.50 19.91
CA LYS A 340 3.36 7.33 20.56
C LYS A 340 3.94 6.31 19.57
N LYS A 341 3.46 6.33 18.31
CA LYS A 341 3.85 5.37 17.28
C LYS A 341 5.14 5.72 16.54
N VAL A 342 5.55 6.98 16.65
CA VAL A 342 6.85 7.46 16.16
C VAL A 342 7.83 7.43 17.32
N VAL A 343 8.89 6.64 17.20
CA VAL A 343 9.91 6.49 18.25
C VAL A 343 10.95 7.61 18.15
N ARG A 344 11.52 7.80 16.96
CA ARG A 344 12.48 8.88 16.68
C ARG A 344 12.54 9.19 15.19
N MET A 345 13.06 10.37 14.87
CA MET A 345 13.35 10.82 13.51
C MET A 345 14.85 11.11 13.42
N GLU A 346 15.46 10.69 12.31
CA GLU A 346 16.86 10.91 11.97
C GLU A 346 16.99 11.69 10.66
#